data_AF-A0A8S2P123-F1
#
_entry.id   AF-A0A8S2P123-F1
#
_cell.length_a   1.000
_cell.length_b   1.000
_cell.length_c   1.000
_cell.angle_alpha   90.00
_cell.angle_beta   90.00
_cell.angle_gamma   90.00
#
_symmetry.space_group_name_H-M   'P 1'
#
loop_
_entity.id
_entity.type
_entity.pdbx_description
1 polymer ?
#
loop_
_entity_poly.entity_id
_entity_poly.type
_entity_poly.pdbx_seq_one_letter_code
_entity_poly.pdbx_strand_id
1 'polypeptide(L)'
;MKFLVHLIDFERQCEIYNMPIQTLYDYALIHKQNANIFFEKKIYSYALKLYHRSLSYASNFTTDEPNEENNELLKELDKLIVSIYTNIATLTTNET
;
A
#
# COMPACT_ATOMS: atom_id res chain seq x y z
N MET A 1 11.99 26.50 16.22
CA MET A 1 13.03 25.62 15.63
C MET A 1 12.96 25.76 14.12
N LYS A 2 14.07 26.10 13.44
CA LYS A 2 14.11 26.30 11.98
C LYS A 2 14.94 25.16 11.37
N PHE A 3 14.34 24.40 10.47
CA PHE A 3 15.05 23.38 9.70
C PHE A 3 15.39 23.91 8.31
N LEU A 4 16.63 23.67 7.88
CA LEU A 4 17.06 23.89 6.51
C LEU A 4 17.18 22.51 5.86
N VAL A 5 16.36 22.25 4.85
CA VAL A 5 16.35 21.00 4.10
C VAL A 5 16.94 21.26 2.72
N HIS A 6 17.99 20.53 2.37
CA HIS A 6 18.57 20.52 1.03
C HIS A 6 18.22 19.19 0.36
N LEU A 7 17.41 19.24 -0.70
CA LEU A 7 17.11 18.07 -1.54
C LEU A 7 18.33 17.80 -2.43
N ILE A 8 19.07 16.73 -2.12
CA ILE A 8 20.29 16.36 -2.86
C ILE A 8 19.94 15.64 -4.16
N ASP A 9 18.91 14.80 -4.11
CA ASP A 9 18.43 14.03 -5.27
C ASP A 9 16.94 13.72 -5.11
N PHE A 10 16.25 13.53 -6.24
CA PHE A 10 14.85 13.14 -6.29
C PHE A 10 14.62 12.19 -7.45
N GLU A 11 14.26 10.97 -7.12
CA GLU A 11 13.81 10.00 -8.10
C GLU A 11 12.29 10.14 -8.30
N ARG A 12 11.89 10.44 -9.53
CA ARG A 12 10.47 10.47 -9.89
C ARG A 12 9.96 9.03 -9.81
N GLN A 13 8.96 8.78 -8.96
CA GLN A 13 8.32 7.47 -8.92
C GLN A 13 7.74 7.13 -10.30
N CYS A 14 8.00 5.91 -10.77
CA CYS A 14 7.40 5.39 -11.99
C CYS A 14 5.87 5.53 -11.94
N GLU A 15 5.25 5.79 -13.08
CA GLU A 15 3.80 5.80 -13.20
C GLU A 15 3.27 4.40 -12.90
N ILE A 16 2.34 4.31 -11.94
CA ILE A 16 1.83 3.05 -11.39
C ILE A 16 1.24 2.16 -12.49
N TYR A 17 0.79 2.74 -13.60
CA TYR A 17 0.12 2.06 -14.72
C TYR A 17 1.05 1.22 -15.61
N ASN A 18 2.37 1.38 -15.50
CA ASN A 18 3.35 0.64 -16.31
C ASN A 18 4.27 -0.24 -15.46
N MET A 19 3.91 -0.48 -14.19
CA MET A 19 4.72 -1.32 -13.30
C MET A 19 4.37 -2.80 -13.48
N PRO A 20 5.36 -3.71 -13.45
CA PRO A 20 5.11 -5.14 -13.36
C PRO A 20 4.26 -5.46 -12.12
N ILE A 21 3.41 -6.47 -12.23
CA ILE A 21 2.53 -6.90 -11.15
C ILE A 21 3.27 -7.22 -9.85
N GLN A 22 4.47 -7.82 -9.94
CA GLN A 22 5.32 -8.08 -8.78
C GLN A 22 5.73 -6.77 -8.07
N THR A 23 6.11 -5.76 -8.84
CA THR A 23 6.50 -4.46 -8.30
C THR A 23 5.30 -3.76 -7.62
N LEU A 24 4.11 -3.85 -8.21
CA LEU A 24 2.88 -3.34 -7.60
C LEU A 24 2.58 -4.04 -6.27
N TYR A 25 2.69 -5.36 -6.24
CA TYR A 25 2.51 -6.16 -5.03
C TYR A 25 3.51 -5.76 -3.93
N ASP A 26 4.80 -5.64 -4.27
CA ASP A 26 5.85 -5.26 -3.32
C ASP A 26 5.60 -3.87 -2.73
N TYR A 27 5.23 -2.89 -3.56
CA TYR A 27 4.86 -1.56 -3.09
C TYR A 27 3.62 -1.59 -2.21
N ALA A 28 2.58 -2.33 -2.59
CA ALA A 28 1.38 -2.47 -1.78
C ALA A 28 1.73 -3.05 -0.40
N LEU A 29 2.54 -4.11 -0.36
CA LEU A 29 2.94 -4.77 0.88
C LEU A 29 3.73 -3.84 1.81
N ILE A 30 4.72 -3.12 1.29
CA ILE A 30 5.53 -2.17 2.07
C ILE A 30 4.66 -1.07 2.67
N HIS A 31 3.73 -0.51 1.90
CA HIS A 31 2.83 0.52 2.42
C HIS A 31 1.89 -0.02 3.50
N LYS A 32 1.39 -1.26 3.36
CA LYS A 32 0.59 -1.92 4.38
C LYS A 32 1.39 -2.18 5.66
N GLN A 33 2.63 -2.63 5.55
CA GLN A 33 3.51 -2.85 6.70
C GLN A 33 3.81 -1.54 7.42
N ASN A 34 4.12 -0.47 6.69
CA ASN A 34 4.30 0.85 7.28
C ASN A 34 3.02 1.35 7.97
N ALA A 35 1.84 1.13 7.36
CA ALA A 35 0.56 1.46 7.97
C ALA A 35 0.36 0.73 9.31
N ASN A 36 0.69 -0.57 9.38
CA ASN A 36 0.63 -1.35 10.62
C ASN A 36 1.51 -0.72 11.73
N ILE A 37 2.72 -0.25 11.40
CA ILE A 37 3.60 0.40 12.37
C ILE A 37 2.95 1.67 12.96
N PHE A 38 2.30 2.49 12.13
CA PHE A 38 1.59 3.68 12.61
C PHE A 38 0.32 3.31 13.39
N PHE A 39 -0.37 2.24 12.99
CA PHE A 39 -1.53 1.70 13.69
C PHE A 39 -1.16 1.26 15.12
N GLU A 40 -0.09 0.48 15.28
CA GLU A 40 0.42 0.04 16.58
C GLU A 40 0.79 1.22 17.49
N LYS A 41 1.31 2.30 16.89
CA LYS A 41 1.62 3.57 17.58
C LYS A 41 0.38 4.43 17.87
N LYS A 42 -0.81 3.97 17.51
CA LYS A 42 -2.10 4.70 17.61
C LYS A 42 -2.15 6.00 16.82
N ILE A 43 -1.32 6.13 15.79
CA ILE A 43 -1.28 7.28 14.89
C ILE A 43 -2.18 6.97 13.68
N TYR A 44 -3.48 6.92 13.94
CA TYR A 44 -4.49 6.38 13.01
C TYR A 44 -4.60 7.14 11.69
N SER A 45 -4.46 8.47 11.71
CA SER A 45 -4.51 9.29 10.49
C SER A 45 -3.38 8.96 9.49
N TYR A 46 -2.19 8.60 9.99
CA TYR A 46 -1.07 8.17 9.13
C TYR A 46 -1.23 6.72 8.69
N ALA A 47 -1.72 5.84 9.57
CA ALA A 47 -2.03 4.46 9.22
C ALA A 47 -3.06 4.40 8.08
N LEU A 48 -4.16 5.15 8.18
CA LEU A 48 -5.22 5.22 7.17
C LEU A 48 -4.68 5.70 5.81
N LYS A 49 -3.87 6.77 5.80
CA LYS A 49 -3.23 7.28 4.56
C LYS A 49 -2.37 6.21 3.88
N LEU A 50 -1.61 5.44 4.66
CA LEU A 50 -0.74 4.40 4.12
C LEU A 50 -1.52 3.16 3.66
N TYR A 51 -2.59 2.78 4.35
CA TYR A 51 -3.50 1.73 3.87
C TYR A 51 -4.16 2.10 2.54
N HIS A 52 -4.64 3.35 2.38
CA HIS A 52 -5.17 3.82 1.09
C HIS A 52 -4.11 3.80 -0.03
N ARG A 53 -2.88 4.20 0.29
CA ARG A 53 -1.79 4.15 -0.68
C ARG A 53 -1.45 2.72 -1.07
N SER A 54 -1.45 1.79 -0.12
CA SER A 54 -1.30 0.35 -0.37
C SER A 54 -2.39 -0.19 -1.31
N LEU A 55 -3.67 0.16 -1.05
CA LEU A 55 -4.80 -0.20 -1.91
C LEU A 55 -4.66 0.37 -3.32
N SER A 56 -4.10 1.56 -3.47
CA SER A 56 -3.89 2.18 -4.79
C SER A 56 -2.92 1.37 -5.64
N TYR A 57 -1.87 0.80 -5.04
CA TYR A 57 -0.96 -0.11 -5.74
C TYR A 57 -1.62 -1.46 -6.03
N ALA A 58 -2.29 -2.05 -5.04
CA ALA A 58 -2.91 -3.37 -5.18
C ALA A 58 -4.06 -3.37 -6.21
N SER A 59 -4.86 -2.31 -6.25
CA SER A 59 -6.01 -2.20 -7.16
C SER A 59 -5.59 -1.81 -8.58
N ASN A 60 -4.36 -1.36 -8.81
CA ASN A 60 -3.91 -1.00 -10.16
C ASN A 60 -3.56 -2.22 -11.03
N PHE A 61 -3.55 -3.43 -10.45
CA PHE A 61 -3.31 -4.66 -11.19
C PHE A 61 -4.53 -5.07 -12.04
N THR A 62 -5.74 -4.57 -11.77
CA THR A 62 -7.02 -5.11 -12.28
C THR A 62 -7.18 -5.15 -13.81
N THR A 63 -6.18 -4.72 -14.57
CA THR A 63 -6.11 -4.88 -16.02
C THR A 63 -5.50 -6.21 -16.47
N ASP A 64 -4.78 -6.93 -15.60
CA ASP A 64 -4.09 -8.17 -15.97
C ASP A 64 -4.98 -9.40 -15.75
N GLU A 65 -5.22 -10.18 -16.81
CA GLU A 65 -5.94 -11.45 -16.69
C GLU A 65 -5.06 -12.54 -16.03
N PRO A 66 -5.66 -13.46 -15.25
CA PRO A 66 -4.93 -14.59 -14.68
C PRO A 66 -4.31 -15.50 -15.75
N ASN A 67 -3.04 -15.83 -15.58
CA ASN A 67 -2.28 -16.78 -16.39
C ASN A 67 -1.37 -17.65 -15.51
N GLU A 68 -0.65 -18.61 -16.09
CA GLU A 68 0.21 -19.53 -15.33
C GLU A 68 1.30 -18.81 -14.51
N GLU A 69 1.78 -17.65 -14.97
CA GLU A 69 2.88 -16.91 -14.34
C GLU A 69 2.41 -16.01 -13.19
N ASN A 70 1.20 -15.43 -13.28
CA ASN A 70 0.73 -14.44 -12.30
C ASN A 70 -0.37 -14.95 -11.35
N ASN A 71 -1.01 -16.10 -11.62
CA ASN A 71 -2.19 -16.57 -10.87
C ASN A 71 -1.97 -16.66 -9.36
N GLU A 72 -0.80 -17.12 -8.91
CA GLU A 72 -0.52 -17.20 -7.47
C GLU A 72 -0.35 -15.80 -6.85
N LEU A 73 0.32 -14.89 -7.56
CA LEU A 73 0.47 -13.51 -7.12
C LEU A 73 -0.89 -12.79 -7.04
N LEU A 74 -1.82 -13.10 -7.94
CA LEU A 74 -3.19 -12.56 -7.88
C LEU A 74 -3.93 -12.97 -6.61
N LYS A 75 -3.79 -14.23 -6.19
CA LYS A 75 -4.38 -14.69 -4.93
C LYS A 75 -3.76 -14.00 -3.73
N GLU A 76 -2.44 -13.78 -3.73
CA GLU A 76 -1.77 -13.03 -2.67
C GLU A 76 -2.19 -11.55 -2.64
N LEU A 77 -2.42 -10.94 -3.81
CA LEU A 77 -3.01 -9.60 -3.92
C LEU A 77 -4.41 -9.55 -3.33
N ASP A 78 -5.28 -10.51 -3.65
CA ASP A 78 -6.63 -10.59 -3.07
C ASP A 78 -6.60 -10.69 -1.55
N LYS A 79 -5.73 -11.57 -1.01
CA LYS A 79 -5.52 -11.69 0.44
C LYS A 79 -5.03 -10.38 1.06
N LEU A 80 -4.12 -9.68 0.38
CA LEU A 80 -3.60 -8.39 0.82
C LEU A 80 -4.71 -7.33 0.85
N ILE A 81 -5.52 -7.23 -0.20
CA ILE A 81 -6.65 -6.29 -0.28
C ILE A 81 -7.63 -6.52 0.87
N VAL A 82 -8.03 -7.78 1.12
CA VAL A 82 -8.93 -8.14 2.23
C VAL A 82 -8.30 -7.77 3.58
N SER A 83 -7.00 -8.03 3.76
CA SER A 83 -6.30 -7.65 4.99
C SER A 83 -6.27 -6.14 5.20
N ILE A 84 -6.07 -5.35 4.14
CA ILE A 84 -6.07 -3.88 4.25
C ILE A 84 -7.45 -3.37 4.63
N TYR A 85 -8.52 -3.84 3.96
CA TYR A 85 -9.89 -3.44 4.32
C TYR A 85 -10.24 -3.81 5.77
N THR A 86 -9.81 -4.99 6.23
CA THR A 86 -10.00 -5.41 7.62
C THR A 86 -9.32 -4.43 8.58
N ASN A 87 -8.08 -4.01 8.29
CA ASN A 87 -7.35 -3.04 9.12
C ASN A 87 -7.95 -1.63 9.08
N ILE A 88 -8.51 -1.21 7.95
CA ILE A 88 -9.23 0.06 7.85
C ILE A 88 -10.52 0.00 8.68
N ALA A 89 -11.26 -1.11 8.63
CA ALA A 89 -12.47 -1.28 9.43
C ALA A 89 -12.16 -1.20 10.94
N THR A 90 -11.08 -1.84 11.40
CA THR A 90 -10.68 -1.76 12.80
C THR A 90 -10.23 -0.36 13.23
N LEU A 91 -9.67 0.45 12.34
CA LEU A 91 -9.42 1.87 12.60
C LEU A 91 -10.72 2.60 12.90
N THR A 92 -11.75 2.42 12.06
CA THR A 92 -13.03 3.12 12.21
C THR A 92 -13.78 2.78 13.50
N THR A 93 -13.57 1.58 14.04
CA THR A 93 -14.17 1.17 15.33
C THR A 93 -13.40 1.68 16.55
N ASN A 94 -12.14 2.08 16.40
CA ASN A 94 -11.29 2.56 17.50
C ASN A 94 -11.28 4.10 17.63
N GLU A 95 -11.85 4.82 16.66
CA GLU A 95 -12.01 6.28 16.69
C GLU A 95 -13.37 6.74 17.26
N THR A 96 -14.33 5.81 17.43
CA THR A 96 -15.63 6.00 18.10
C THR A 96 -15.59 5.60 19.56
#